data_AF-A0A963SJZ3-F1
#
_entry.id   AF-A0A963SJZ3-F1
#
_cell.length_a   1.000
_cell.length_b   1.000
_cell.length_c   1.000
_cell.angle_alpha   90.00
_cell.angle_beta   90.00
_cell.angle_gamma   90.00
#
_symmetry.space_group_name_H-M   'P 1'
#
loop_
_entity.id
_entity.type
_entity.pdbx_description
1 polymer ?
#
loop_
_entity_poly.entity_id
_entity_poly.type
_entity_poly.pdbx_seq_one_letter_code
_entity_poly.pdbx_strand_id
1 'polypeptide(L)'
;MTLACNRPTSELKALVSRLGGTWSGNTAMCLCPAHADRTPSLSIRQGDRAILVTCHAGCDRSDVLRAIGRITRIPHFDPAKIERAPARSRNAFLKIWREGRPIEGSLAEYYVRQVRGIGGVLQDLRFHPRCPRGQGALARFEPALLVGMRRDGNLAAIQRIFLDPRTGASTAKLCLGRAIGAAWTNGTPESVLGLCEGFETAAAFTDLVGIKAWASMGAKRFHQLTIPRTVVRLILLADNDAEGHRAANRALAAYSRSGLAIETRWPPRGANDWADLLKR
;
A
#
# COMPACT_ATOMS: atom_id res chain seq x y z
N MET A 1 -10.91 0.77 -11.52
CA MET A 1 -10.16 0.27 -12.68
C MET A 1 -8.88 -0.39 -12.20
N THR A 2 -8.56 -1.60 -12.67
CA THR A 2 -7.27 -2.24 -12.41
C THR A 2 -6.21 -1.47 -13.19
N LEU A 3 -5.11 -1.05 -12.55
CA LEU A 3 -3.98 -0.46 -13.29
C LEU A 3 -3.39 -1.57 -14.18
N ALA A 4 -3.70 -1.52 -15.48
CA ALA A 4 -3.20 -2.46 -16.46
C ALA A 4 -1.65 -2.44 -16.50
N CYS A 5 -1.04 -3.60 -16.70
CA CYS A 5 0.41 -3.74 -16.84
C CYS A 5 0.66 -4.71 -18.00
N ASN A 6 0.25 -4.27 -19.19
CA ASN A 6 0.28 -5.07 -20.40
C ASN A 6 1.72 -5.25 -20.89
N ARG A 7 1.95 -6.13 -21.87
CA ARG A 7 3.29 -6.28 -22.44
C ARG A 7 3.68 -4.98 -23.16
N PRO A 8 4.90 -4.46 -22.94
CA PRO A 8 5.28 -3.18 -23.51
C PRO A 8 5.38 -3.25 -25.03
N THR A 9 4.69 -2.33 -25.70
CA THR A 9 4.77 -2.12 -27.15
C THR A 9 6.16 -1.63 -27.56
N SER A 10 6.52 -1.76 -28.84
CA SER A 10 7.76 -1.19 -29.39
C SER A 10 7.84 0.32 -29.16
N GLU A 11 6.73 1.03 -29.32
CA GLU A 11 6.62 2.48 -29.08
C GLU A 11 6.92 2.83 -27.61
N LEU A 12 6.36 2.08 -26.65
CA LEU A 12 6.67 2.29 -25.24
C LEU A 12 8.13 1.97 -24.91
N LYS A 13 8.70 0.90 -25.48
CA LYS A 13 10.12 0.56 -25.29
C LYS A 13 11.03 1.69 -25.79
N ALA A 14 10.71 2.30 -26.94
CA ALA A 14 11.44 3.44 -27.47
C ALA A 14 11.35 4.66 -26.55
N LEU A 15 10.16 4.97 -26.01
CA LEU A 15 9.99 6.04 -25.03
C LEU A 15 10.84 5.81 -23.77
N VAL A 16 10.82 4.60 -23.22
CA VAL A 16 11.61 4.27 -22.02
C VAL A 16 13.11 4.37 -22.29
N SER A 17 13.57 3.90 -23.45
CA SER A 17 14.98 4.04 -23.86
C SER A 17 15.38 5.51 -23.96
N ARG A 18 14.52 6.38 -24.50
CA ARG A 18 14.78 7.82 -24.59
C ARG A 18 14.83 8.53 -23.23
N LEU A 19 14.15 7.99 -22.22
CA LEU A 19 14.23 8.44 -20.84
C LEU A 19 15.36 7.77 -20.04
N GLY A 20 16.23 7.01 -20.69
CA GLY A 20 17.35 6.31 -20.05
C GLY A 20 16.90 5.22 -19.07
N GLY A 21 15.70 4.66 -19.26
CA GLY A 21 15.10 3.72 -18.31
C GLY A 21 15.49 2.26 -18.53
N THR A 22 15.33 1.46 -17.47
CA THR A 22 15.56 0.01 -17.48
C THR A 22 14.28 -0.76 -17.16
N TRP A 23 14.15 -1.96 -17.73
CA TRP A 23 12.96 -2.80 -17.58
C TRP A 23 13.13 -3.88 -16.51
N SER A 24 12.06 -4.10 -15.75
CA SER A 24 11.87 -5.26 -14.88
C SER A 24 10.49 -5.87 -15.15
N GLY A 25 10.45 -6.97 -15.90
CA GLY A 25 9.21 -7.51 -16.45
C GLY A 25 8.50 -6.49 -17.36
N ASN A 26 7.25 -6.17 -17.05
CA ASN A 26 6.44 -5.20 -17.82
C ASN A 26 6.44 -3.78 -17.23
N THR A 27 7.35 -3.49 -16.31
CA THR A 27 7.49 -2.15 -15.70
C THR A 27 8.89 -1.61 -15.96
N ALA A 28 8.97 -0.35 -16.38
CA ALA A 28 10.23 0.37 -16.52
C ALA A 28 10.44 1.33 -15.35
N MET A 29 11.70 1.54 -14.99
CA MET A 29 12.15 2.62 -14.10
C MET A 29 13.00 3.59 -14.90
N CYS A 30 12.64 4.88 -14.87
CA CYS A 30 13.29 5.96 -15.59
C CYS A 30 13.65 7.11 -14.63
N LEU A 31 14.52 8.02 -15.06
CA LEU A 31 14.65 9.33 -14.42
C LEU A 31 13.37 10.13 -14.67
N CYS A 32 12.84 10.78 -13.63
CA CYS A 32 11.66 11.62 -13.74
C CYS A 32 12.03 12.96 -14.38
N PRO A 33 11.44 13.34 -15.53
CA PRO A 33 11.75 14.62 -16.18
C PRO A 33 11.07 15.83 -15.51
N ALA A 34 10.20 15.61 -14.52
CA ALA A 34 9.49 16.69 -13.81
C ALA A 34 10.29 17.29 -12.64
N HIS A 35 11.45 16.73 -12.30
CA HIS A 35 12.39 17.29 -11.32
C HIS A 35 13.83 16.96 -11.73
N ALA A 36 14.81 17.55 -11.03
CA ALA A 36 16.22 17.21 -11.23
C ALA A 36 16.52 15.82 -10.64
N ASP A 37 16.20 14.77 -11.40
CA ASP A 37 16.32 13.39 -10.94
C ASP A 37 17.70 12.81 -11.24
N ARG A 38 18.33 12.21 -10.24
CA ARG A 38 19.65 11.54 -10.37
C ARG A 38 19.57 10.02 -10.18
N THR A 39 18.49 9.54 -9.57
CA THR A 39 18.24 8.13 -9.29
C THR A 39 16.86 7.77 -9.81
N PRO A 40 16.69 6.75 -10.68
CA PRO A 40 15.41 6.46 -11.32
C PRO A 40 14.22 6.37 -10.34
N SER A 41 13.36 7.40 -10.37
CA SER A 41 12.20 7.51 -9.49
C SER A 41 10.86 7.37 -10.22
N LEU A 42 10.87 7.32 -11.55
CA LEU A 42 9.66 7.26 -12.38
C LEU A 42 9.38 5.84 -12.86
N SER A 43 8.27 5.25 -12.39
CA SER A 43 7.75 3.99 -12.92
C SER A 43 6.86 4.25 -14.13
N ILE A 44 7.11 3.55 -15.25
CA ILE A 44 6.30 3.60 -16.48
C ILE A 44 5.81 2.19 -16.85
N ARG A 45 4.54 2.07 -17.24
CA ARG A 45 3.92 0.79 -17.66
C ARG A 45 2.99 0.98 -18.85
N GLN A 46 2.81 -0.10 -19.61
CA GLN A 46 1.82 -0.18 -20.68
C GLN A 46 0.41 -0.32 -20.08
N GLY A 47 -0.44 0.69 -20.29
CA GLY A 47 -1.87 0.59 -20.06
C GLY A 47 -2.65 0.13 -21.30
N ASP A 48 -3.98 0.16 -21.23
CA ASP A 48 -4.83 -0.26 -22.34
C ASP A 48 -4.92 0.79 -23.46
N ARG A 49 -4.92 2.08 -23.08
CA ARG A 49 -5.07 3.23 -24.01
C ARG A 49 -3.92 4.23 -23.94
N ALA A 50 -3.22 4.28 -22.81
CA ALA A 50 -2.13 5.21 -22.58
C ALA A 50 -1.10 4.58 -21.65
N ILE A 51 0.06 5.24 -21.51
CA ILE A 51 1.05 4.88 -20.52
C ILE A 51 0.54 5.19 -19.10
N LEU A 52 0.94 4.37 -18.13
CA LEU A 52 0.73 4.64 -16.72
C LEU A 52 2.05 5.07 -16.10
N VAL A 53 2.05 6.20 -15.41
CA VAL A 53 3.23 6.78 -14.78
C VAL A 53 3.04 6.92 -13.28
N THR A 54 4.10 6.74 -12.51
CA THR A 54 4.13 7.02 -11.06
C THR A 54 5.52 7.51 -10.69
N CYS A 55 5.62 8.76 -10.25
CA CYS A 55 6.83 9.28 -9.65
C CYS A 55 6.86 8.92 -8.16
N HIS A 56 7.88 8.20 -7.73
CA HIS A 56 8.07 7.79 -6.34
C HIS A 56 8.69 8.90 -5.48
N ALA A 57 9.26 9.95 -6.10
CA ALA A 57 9.75 11.15 -5.43
C ALA A 57 8.66 12.20 -5.15
N GLY A 58 7.41 11.98 -5.63
CA GLY A 58 6.25 12.79 -5.23
C GLY A 58 5.72 13.78 -6.26
N CYS A 59 6.24 13.81 -7.50
CA CYS A 59 5.67 14.65 -8.56
C CYS A 59 4.22 14.28 -8.87
N ASP A 60 3.41 15.29 -9.18
CA ASP A 60 2.06 15.04 -9.68
C ASP A 60 2.08 14.34 -11.04
N ARG A 61 1.10 13.47 -11.27
CA ARG A 61 0.99 12.72 -12.52
C ARG A 61 0.88 13.65 -13.73
N SER A 62 0.13 14.74 -13.63
CA SER A 62 -0.07 15.68 -14.74
C SER A 62 1.23 16.39 -15.10
N ASP A 63 2.05 16.75 -14.10
CA ASP A 63 3.37 17.37 -14.30
C ASP A 63 4.34 16.40 -14.97
N VAL A 64 4.36 15.14 -14.53
CA VAL A 64 5.17 14.09 -15.15
C VAL A 64 4.78 13.90 -16.61
N LEU A 65 3.49 13.77 -16.92
CA LEU A 65 3.03 13.62 -18.30
C LEU A 65 3.34 14.86 -19.15
N ARG A 66 3.17 16.07 -18.59
CA ARG A 66 3.53 17.31 -19.29
C ARG A 66 5.02 17.37 -19.60
N ALA A 67 5.88 16.99 -18.65
CA ALA A 67 7.33 16.97 -18.83
C ALA A 67 7.78 15.92 -19.86
N ILE A 68 7.22 14.70 -19.82
CA ILE A 68 7.48 13.68 -20.85
C ILE A 68 7.07 14.21 -22.23
N GLY A 69 5.91 14.86 -22.33
CA GLY A 69 5.39 15.43 -23.57
C GLY A 69 6.30 16.49 -24.22
N ARG A 70 7.18 17.14 -23.43
CA ARG A 70 8.20 18.08 -23.94
C ARG A 70 9.43 17.38 -24.53
N ILE A 71 9.72 16.15 -24.09
CA ILE A 71 10.87 15.35 -24.55
C ILE A 71 10.47 14.50 -25.76
N THR A 72 9.28 13.90 -25.70
CA THR A 72 8.79 12.95 -26.69
C THR A 72 7.28 12.97 -26.76
N ARG A 73 6.74 12.59 -27.93
CA ARG A 73 5.33 12.22 -28.04
C ARG A 73 5.01 11.09 -27.06
N ILE A 74 3.92 11.26 -26.33
CA ILE A 74 3.37 10.21 -25.46
C ILE A 74 2.56 9.23 -26.33
N PRO A 75 2.86 7.93 -26.27
CA PRO A 75 2.13 6.91 -27.01
C PRO A 75 0.65 6.89 -26.66
N HIS A 76 -0.18 6.70 -27.69
CA HIS A 76 -1.59 6.35 -27.55
C HIS A 76 -1.83 4.98 -28.15
N PHE A 77 -2.62 4.15 -27.47
CA PHE A 77 -2.73 2.75 -27.81
C PHE A 77 -4.15 2.38 -28.22
N ASP A 78 -4.27 1.61 -29.30
CA ASP A 78 -5.50 0.92 -29.67
C ASP A 78 -5.67 -0.32 -28.76
N PRO A 79 -6.70 -0.36 -27.89
CA PRO A 79 -6.93 -1.49 -26.99
C PRO A 79 -7.05 -2.84 -27.69
N ALA A 80 -7.45 -2.87 -28.97
CA ALA A 80 -7.57 -4.09 -29.76
C ALA A 80 -6.20 -4.69 -30.14
N LYS A 81 -5.15 -3.85 -30.18
CA LYS A 81 -3.78 -4.25 -30.58
C LYS A 81 -2.85 -4.49 -29.39
N ILE A 82 -3.34 -4.30 -28.17
CA ILE A 82 -2.54 -4.49 -26.97
C ILE A 82 -2.50 -5.95 -26.56
N GLU A 83 -1.29 -6.53 -26.60
CA GLU A 83 -1.05 -7.83 -26.00
C GLU A 83 -1.11 -7.70 -24.47
N ARG A 84 -2.24 -8.16 -23.92
CA ARG A 84 -2.45 -8.18 -22.49
C ARG A 84 -1.45 -9.16 -21.89
N ALA A 85 -0.67 -8.70 -20.93
CA ALA A 85 0.11 -9.62 -20.13
C ALA A 85 -0.83 -10.63 -19.48
N PRO A 86 -0.43 -11.92 -19.35
CA PRO A 86 -1.23 -12.87 -18.59
C PRO A 86 -1.55 -12.21 -17.26
N ALA A 87 -2.84 -12.13 -16.93
CA ALA A 87 -3.26 -11.47 -15.71
C ALA A 87 -2.44 -12.06 -14.58
N ARG A 88 -1.63 -11.24 -13.88
CA ARG A 88 -1.09 -11.63 -12.57
C ARG A 88 -2.25 -12.30 -11.87
N SER A 89 -2.11 -13.59 -11.51
CA SER A 89 -3.23 -14.36 -10.97
C SER A 89 -3.95 -13.46 -10.00
N ARG A 90 -5.18 -13.04 -10.36
CA ARG A 90 -5.90 -12.03 -9.58
C ARG A 90 -6.08 -12.49 -8.14
N ASN A 91 -5.89 -13.79 -7.92
CA ASN A 91 -6.06 -14.52 -6.68
C ASN A 91 -4.72 -15.01 -6.09
N ALA A 92 -3.55 -14.57 -6.58
CA ALA A 92 -2.27 -14.96 -5.99
C ALA A 92 -2.20 -14.61 -4.50
N PHE A 93 -2.76 -13.45 -4.11
CA PHE A 93 -2.89 -13.08 -2.71
C PHE A 93 -3.83 -14.01 -1.94
N LEU A 94 -4.91 -14.51 -2.56
CA LEU A 94 -5.82 -15.48 -1.93
C LEU A 94 -5.11 -16.82 -1.69
N LYS A 95 -4.30 -17.28 -2.65
CA LYS A 95 -3.51 -18.50 -2.48
C LYS A 95 -2.53 -18.37 -1.32
N ILE A 96 -1.71 -17.32 -1.32
CA ILE A 96 -0.73 -17.05 -0.25
C ILE A 96 -1.44 -16.88 1.10
N TRP A 97 -2.60 -16.22 1.13
CA TRP A 97 -3.40 -16.08 2.35
C TRP A 97 -3.86 -17.42 2.91
N ARG A 98 -4.39 -18.31 2.04
CA ARG A 98 -4.86 -19.65 2.43
C ARG A 98 -3.74 -20.54 2.93
N GLU A 99 -2.55 -20.43 2.34
CA GLU A 99 -1.33 -21.15 2.78
C GLU A 99 -0.77 -20.61 4.11
N GLY A 100 -1.15 -19.39 4.50
CA GLY A 100 -0.79 -18.82 5.80
C GLY A 100 -1.47 -19.56 6.96
N ARG A 101 -0.72 -19.74 8.04
CA ARG A 101 -1.17 -20.33 9.31
C ARG A 101 -1.42 -19.25 10.37
N PRO A 102 -2.01 -19.58 11.54
CA PRO A 102 -2.11 -18.64 12.65
C PRO A 102 -0.74 -18.07 13.08
N ILE A 103 -0.72 -16.91 13.72
CA ILE A 103 0.55 -16.25 14.09
C ILE A 103 1.15 -16.82 15.37
N GLU A 104 0.36 -17.47 16.20
CA GLU A 104 0.72 -18.03 17.50
C GLU A 104 1.85 -19.06 17.36
N GLY A 105 2.86 -18.94 18.22
CA GLY A 105 4.08 -19.76 18.18
C GLY A 105 4.96 -19.52 16.95
N SER A 106 4.80 -18.39 16.26
CA SER A 106 5.54 -18.09 15.03
C SER A 106 6.36 -16.80 15.10
N LEU A 107 7.25 -16.61 14.12
CA LEU A 107 8.03 -15.39 13.97
C LEU A 107 7.15 -14.14 13.79
N ALA A 108 5.94 -14.29 13.24
CA ALA A 108 5.00 -13.18 13.15
C ALA A 108 4.44 -12.75 14.50
N GLU A 109 4.18 -13.69 15.42
CA GLU A 109 3.81 -13.34 16.79
C GLU A 109 4.97 -12.64 17.49
N TYR A 110 6.20 -13.16 17.35
CA TYR A 110 7.38 -12.48 17.88
C TYR A 110 7.49 -11.04 17.36
N TYR A 111 7.29 -10.82 16.06
CA TYR A 111 7.26 -9.48 15.49
C TYR A 111 6.19 -8.58 16.12
N VAL A 112 4.93 -9.05 16.19
CA VAL A 112 3.83 -8.26 16.72
C VAL A 112 4.02 -7.96 18.22
N ARG A 113 4.35 -8.99 19.00
CA ARG A 113 4.40 -8.90 20.48
C ARG A 113 5.71 -8.30 20.98
N GLN A 114 6.83 -8.82 20.52
CA GLN A 114 8.16 -8.50 21.07
C GLN A 114 8.80 -7.33 20.34
N VAL A 115 8.74 -7.30 19.01
CA VAL A 115 9.37 -6.21 18.22
C VAL A 115 8.49 -4.95 18.19
N ARG A 116 7.17 -5.10 18.13
CA ARG A 116 6.23 -3.96 18.03
C ARG A 116 5.50 -3.62 19.33
N GLY A 117 5.57 -4.47 20.36
CA GLY A 117 4.92 -4.22 21.65
C GLY A 117 3.39 -4.28 21.63
N ILE A 118 2.78 -4.82 20.57
CA ILE A 118 1.32 -4.88 20.40
C ILE A 118 0.80 -6.07 21.19
N GLY A 119 -0.11 -5.84 22.15
CA GLY A 119 -0.65 -6.83 23.09
C GLY A 119 -2.08 -7.32 22.78
N GLY A 120 -2.87 -6.56 22.02
CA GLY A 120 -4.28 -6.87 21.76
C GLY A 120 -4.54 -8.12 20.92
N VAL A 121 -5.79 -8.59 20.92
CA VAL A 121 -6.23 -9.63 19.99
C VAL A 121 -6.38 -9.02 18.60
N LEU A 122 -5.69 -9.61 17.61
CA LEU A 122 -5.64 -9.09 16.25
C LEU A 122 -6.30 -10.06 15.28
N GLN A 123 -7.19 -9.54 14.45
CA GLN A 123 -7.84 -10.29 13.38
C GLN A 123 -7.12 -10.06 12.05
N ASP A 124 -7.41 -10.92 11.07
CA ASP A 124 -6.86 -10.81 9.72
C ASP A 124 -5.31 -10.74 9.68
N LEU A 125 -4.67 -11.48 10.58
CA LEU A 125 -3.24 -11.76 10.53
C LEU A 125 -2.98 -13.25 10.33
N ARG A 126 -1.97 -13.57 9.52
CA ARG A 126 -1.48 -14.94 9.31
C ARG A 126 0.04 -14.94 9.18
N PHE A 127 0.68 -16.07 9.42
CA PHE A 127 2.10 -16.26 9.16
C PHE A 127 2.33 -17.19 7.96
N HIS A 128 3.28 -16.85 7.11
CA HIS A 128 3.70 -17.69 6.00
C HIS A 128 5.22 -17.93 6.07
N PRO A 129 5.70 -19.15 6.39
CA PRO A 129 7.12 -19.41 6.64
C PRO A 129 8.00 -19.31 5.38
N ARG A 130 7.42 -19.52 4.20
CA ARG A 130 8.12 -19.45 2.90
C ARG A 130 7.37 -18.56 1.92
N CYS A 131 7.11 -17.31 2.27
CA CYS A 131 6.31 -16.40 1.45
C CYS A 131 7.09 -15.95 0.21
N PRO A 132 6.51 -16.01 -1.01
CA PRO A 132 7.21 -15.60 -2.22
C PRO A 132 7.46 -14.08 -2.23
N ARG A 133 8.70 -13.68 -2.49
CA ARG A 133 9.18 -12.30 -2.70
C ARG A 133 9.78 -12.19 -4.10
N GLY A 134 9.22 -11.31 -4.93
CA GLY A 134 9.61 -11.20 -6.34
C GLY A 134 8.71 -12.04 -7.27
N GLN A 135 9.19 -12.36 -8.47
CA GLN A 135 8.41 -13.05 -9.51
C GLN A 135 9.26 -14.07 -10.30
N GLY A 136 8.61 -15.13 -10.77
CA GLY A 136 9.21 -16.11 -11.68
C GLY A 136 10.38 -16.86 -11.03
N ALA A 137 11.38 -17.22 -11.85
CA ALA A 137 12.58 -17.94 -11.39
C ALA A 137 13.43 -17.16 -10.38
N LEU A 138 13.25 -15.83 -10.29
CA LEU A 138 13.96 -14.97 -9.34
C LEU A 138 13.20 -14.81 -8.00
N ALA A 139 12.06 -15.48 -7.83
CA ALA A 139 11.31 -15.42 -6.59
C ALA A 139 12.11 -16.04 -5.44
N ARG A 140 12.34 -15.25 -4.40
CA ARG A 140 12.89 -15.71 -3.12
C ARG A 140 11.74 -16.12 -2.20
N PHE A 141 12.01 -16.98 -1.24
CA PHE A 141 11.02 -17.44 -0.28
C PHE A 141 11.50 -17.13 1.13
N GLU A 142 10.78 -16.24 1.81
CA GLU A 142 11.17 -15.66 3.09
C GLU A 142 9.98 -15.72 4.06
N PRO A 143 10.19 -15.86 5.37
CA PRO A 143 9.09 -15.82 6.33
C PRO A 143 8.42 -14.45 6.33
N ALA A 144 7.10 -14.42 6.38
CA ALA A 144 6.35 -13.17 6.38
C ALA A 144 5.11 -13.21 7.27
N LEU A 145 4.85 -12.10 7.97
CA LEU A 145 3.54 -11.76 8.47
C LEU A 145 2.66 -11.32 7.28
N LEU A 146 1.48 -11.90 7.18
CA LEU A 146 0.44 -11.53 6.23
C LEU A 146 -0.62 -10.71 6.96
N VAL A 147 -0.87 -9.51 6.47
CA VAL A 147 -1.94 -8.62 6.95
C VAL A 147 -3.04 -8.58 5.89
N GLY A 148 -4.22 -9.09 6.22
CA GLY A 148 -5.36 -9.15 5.33
C GLY A 148 -6.06 -7.81 5.18
N MET A 149 -6.31 -7.38 3.95
CA MET A 149 -7.05 -6.16 3.65
C MET A 149 -8.41 -6.51 3.06
N ARG A 150 -9.48 -6.06 3.70
CA ARG A 150 -10.86 -6.33 3.30
C ARG A 150 -11.51 -5.13 2.64
N ARG A 151 -12.37 -5.40 1.66
CA ARG A 151 -13.32 -4.45 1.06
C ARG A 151 -14.67 -5.14 1.01
N ASP A 152 -15.69 -4.50 1.56
CA ASP A 152 -17.06 -5.05 1.62
C ASP A 152 -17.07 -6.48 2.21
N GLY A 153 -16.33 -6.68 3.31
CA GLY A 153 -16.16 -7.98 3.98
C GLY A 153 -15.24 -8.99 3.28
N ASN A 154 -14.91 -8.77 2.01
CA ASN A 154 -14.12 -9.71 1.20
C ASN A 154 -12.63 -9.39 1.23
N LEU A 155 -11.78 -10.41 1.35
CA LEU A 155 -10.32 -10.24 1.22
C LEU A 155 -9.98 -9.77 -0.20
N ALA A 156 -9.42 -8.57 -0.30
CA ALA A 156 -9.13 -7.90 -1.58
C ALA A 156 -7.62 -7.77 -1.86
N ALA A 157 -6.81 -7.79 -0.80
CA ALA A 157 -5.36 -7.74 -0.87
C ALA A 157 -4.74 -8.26 0.43
N ILE A 158 -3.43 -8.51 0.40
CA ILE A 158 -2.61 -8.75 1.58
C ILE A 158 -1.41 -7.80 1.55
N GLN A 159 -0.97 -7.32 2.71
CA GLN A 159 0.40 -6.85 2.87
C GLN A 159 1.24 -8.00 3.41
N ARG A 160 2.38 -8.26 2.77
CA ARG A 160 3.39 -9.19 3.24
C ARG A 160 4.49 -8.40 3.90
N ILE A 161 4.72 -8.65 5.17
CA ILE A 161 5.78 -8.05 5.96
C ILE A 161 6.81 -9.14 6.16
N PHE A 162 7.87 -9.08 5.35
CA PHE A 162 8.95 -10.05 5.39
C PHE A 162 9.78 -9.81 6.64
N LEU A 163 10.12 -10.89 7.33
CA LEU A 163 10.76 -10.87 8.63
C LEU A 163 12.16 -11.47 8.53
N ASP A 164 13.11 -10.86 9.22
CA ASP A 164 14.43 -11.44 9.42
C ASP A 164 14.31 -12.64 10.39
N PRO A 165 14.75 -13.86 10.01
CA PRO A 165 14.64 -15.03 10.88
C PRO A 165 15.44 -14.96 12.19
N ARG A 166 16.48 -14.11 12.25
CA ARG A 166 17.38 -13.99 13.41
C ARG A 166 16.88 -12.92 14.39
N THR A 167 16.41 -11.79 13.86
CA THR A 167 16.03 -10.64 14.70
C THR A 167 14.53 -10.46 14.84
N GLY A 168 13.73 -11.10 13.97
CA GLY A 168 12.28 -10.89 13.87
C GLY A 168 11.90 -9.54 13.28
N ALA A 169 12.85 -8.65 12.99
CA ALA A 169 12.59 -7.33 12.44
C ALA A 169 12.06 -7.39 11.00
N SER A 170 11.26 -6.40 10.61
CA SER A 170 10.74 -6.33 9.25
C SER A 170 11.83 -5.89 8.26
N THR A 171 12.05 -6.67 7.19
CA THR A 171 13.03 -6.35 6.13
C THR A 171 12.39 -5.71 4.90
N ALA A 172 11.10 -5.95 4.66
CA ALA A 172 10.32 -5.30 3.60
C ALA A 172 8.82 -5.45 3.82
N LYS A 173 8.05 -4.48 3.32
CA LYS A 173 6.58 -4.51 3.30
C LYS A 173 6.07 -4.41 1.88
N LEU A 174 5.43 -5.45 1.36
CA LEU A 174 4.96 -5.51 -0.03
C LEU A 174 3.49 -5.92 -0.11
N CYS A 175 2.67 -5.07 -0.72
CA CYS A 175 1.26 -5.39 -0.98
C CYS A 175 1.10 -6.29 -2.21
N LEU A 176 0.12 -7.18 -2.17
CA LEU A 176 -0.32 -8.00 -3.30
C LEU A 176 -1.85 -8.06 -3.34
N GLY A 177 -2.43 -7.89 -4.52
CA GLY A 177 -3.89 -7.77 -4.70
C GLY A 177 -4.34 -6.32 -4.95
N ARG A 178 -5.63 -6.05 -4.79
CA ARG A 178 -6.23 -4.73 -5.04
C ARG A 178 -6.52 -4.01 -3.72
N ALA A 179 -5.51 -3.30 -3.22
CA ALA A 179 -5.59 -2.53 -1.98
C ALA A 179 -6.46 -1.26 -2.07
N ILE A 180 -6.80 -0.78 -3.27
CA ILE A 180 -7.67 0.40 -3.44
C ILE A 180 -9.05 0.11 -2.85
N GLY A 181 -9.45 0.92 -1.87
CA GLY A 181 -10.69 0.77 -1.11
C GLY A 181 -10.72 -0.43 -0.17
N ALA A 182 -9.58 -1.06 0.08
CA ALA A 182 -9.45 -2.13 1.06
C ALA A 182 -8.65 -1.63 2.28
N ALA A 183 -9.02 -2.12 3.46
CA ALA A 183 -8.34 -1.79 4.71
C ALA A 183 -8.10 -3.06 5.53
N TRP A 184 -7.07 -3.04 6.38
CA TRP A 184 -7.07 -3.95 7.53
C TRP A 184 -8.04 -3.36 8.56
N THR A 185 -9.07 -4.11 8.94
CA THR A 185 -10.20 -3.56 9.71
C THR A 185 -10.20 -3.96 11.18
N ASN A 186 -9.37 -4.92 11.59
CA ASN A 186 -9.33 -5.48 12.94
C ASN A 186 -10.73 -5.74 13.56
N GLY A 187 -11.63 -6.29 12.75
CA GLY A 187 -13.04 -6.49 13.09
C GLY A 187 -13.97 -5.33 12.69
N THR A 188 -15.21 -5.37 13.17
CA THR A 188 -16.25 -4.37 12.87
C THR A 188 -16.12 -3.16 13.80
N PRO A 189 -16.11 -1.92 13.28
CA PRO A 189 -16.10 -0.71 14.10
C PRO A 189 -17.46 -0.49 14.75
N GLU A 190 -17.45 0.21 15.88
CA GLU A 190 -18.66 0.71 16.54
C GLU A 190 -19.04 2.08 15.96
N SER A 191 -19.45 3.03 16.82
CA SER A 191 -19.79 4.40 16.44
C SER A 191 -18.56 5.30 16.24
N VAL A 192 -17.41 4.92 16.81
CA VAL A 192 -16.13 5.64 16.70
C VAL A 192 -15.10 4.75 16.00
N LEU A 193 -14.38 5.32 15.04
CA LEU A 193 -13.35 4.61 14.27
C LEU A 193 -12.07 5.44 14.17
N GLY A 194 -10.93 4.84 14.49
CA GLY A 194 -9.62 5.35 14.11
C GLY A 194 -9.26 4.97 12.68
N LEU A 195 -8.52 5.81 11.96
CA LEU A 195 -8.01 5.50 10.64
C LEU A 195 -6.52 5.86 10.54
N CYS A 196 -5.70 4.86 10.24
CA CYS A 196 -4.25 4.95 10.15
C CYS A 196 -3.73 4.60 8.74
N GLU A 197 -2.46 4.89 8.50
CA GLU A 197 -1.76 4.43 7.32
C GLU A 197 -1.29 2.99 7.47
N GLY A 198 -0.59 2.67 8.56
CA GLY A 198 -0.02 1.34 8.82
C GLY A 198 -0.90 0.48 9.72
N PHE A 199 -0.78 -0.85 9.56
CA PHE A 199 -1.45 -1.79 10.46
C PHE A 199 -0.86 -1.71 11.88
N GLU A 200 0.45 -1.49 12.01
CA GLU A 200 1.08 -1.36 13.33
C GLU A 200 0.52 -0.16 14.10
N THR A 201 0.38 0.98 13.43
CA THR A 201 -0.18 2.21 13.99
C THR A 201 -1.63 1.99 14.43
N ALA A 202 -2.44 1.31 13.60
CA ALA A 202 -3.82 0.99 13.94
C ALA A 202 -3.93 0.03 15.14
N ALA A 203 -3.10 -1.01 15.18
CA ALA A 203 -3.06 -1.94 16.30
C ALA A 203 -2.58 -1.26 17.59
N ALA A 204 -1.50 -0.48 17.52
CA ALA A 204 -0.96 0.25 18.66
C ALA A 204 -1.94 1.26 19.24
N PHE A 205 -2.62 2.04 18.39
CA PHE A 205 -3.66 2.95 18.84
C PHE A 205 -4.83 2.21 19.50
N THR A 206 -5.24 1.07 18.94
CA THR A 206 -6.31 0.26 19.53
C THR A 206 -5.90 -0.23 20.93
N ASP A 207 -4.67 -0.71 21.10
CA ASP A 207 -4.16 -1.18 22.40
C ASP A 207 -4.03 -0.05 23.43
N LEU A 208 -3.56 1.12 23.02
CA LEU A 208 -3.32 2.26 23.90
C LEU A 208 -4.61 3.00 24.30
N VAL A 209 -5.57 3.07 23.39
CA VAL A 209 -6.74 3.98 23.51
C VAL A 209 -8.06 3.22 23.64
N GLY A 210 -8.09 1.92 23.29
CA GLY A 210 -9.30 1.09 23.32
C GLY A 210 -10.29 1.39 22.18
N ILE A 211 -9.96 2.28 21.24
CA ILE A 211 -10.78 2.58 20.07
C ILE A 211 -10.27 1.78 18.88
N LYS A 212 -11.15 1.02 18.21
CA LYS A 212 -10.79 0.27 17.01
C LYS A 212 -10.29 1.21 15.92
N ALA A 213 -9.16 0.85 15.31
CA ALA A 213 -8.62 1.54 14.17
C ALA A 213 -8.48 0.64 12.94
N TRP A 214 -8.75 1.22 11.78
CA TRP A 214 -8.50 0.61 10.47
C TRP A 214 -7.19 1.13 9.89
N ALA A 215 -6.55 0.34 9.04
CA ALA A 215 -5.37 0.76 8.29
C ALA A 215 -5.65 0.77 6.79
N SER A 216 -5.48 1.93 6.15
CA SER A 216 -5.57 2.09 4.68
C SER A 216 -4.36 1.54 3.93
N MET A 217 -3.32 1.19 4.68
CA MET A 217 -2.06 0.60 4.23
C MET A 217 -1.25 1.53 3.33
N GLY A 218 -1.34 2.84 3.55
CA GLY A 218 -0.46 3.90 3.01
C GLY A 218 -1.16 5.22 2.70
N ALA A 219 -0.48 6.36 2.93
CA ALA A 219 -0.97 7.73 2.81
C ALA A 219 -1.82 8.05 1.57
N LYS A 220 -1.39 7.54 0.41
CA LYS A 220 -2.09 7.79 -0.86
C LYS A 220 -3.47 7.11 -0.94
N ARG A 221 -3.72 6.10 -0.12
CA ARG A 221 -5.01 5.38 -0.01
C ARG A 221 -5.86 5.84 1.17
N PHE A 222 -5.33 6.72 2.02
CA PHE A 222 -5.96 7.13 3.28
C PHE A 222 -7.37 7.73 3.11
N HIS A 223 -7.67 8.32 1.94
CA HIS A 223 -8.96 8.94 1.59
C HIS A 223 -9.87 8.04 0.71
N GLN A 224 -9.53 6.75 0.54
CA GLN A 224 -10.15 5.89 -0.48
C GLN A 224 -10.99 4.76 0.10
N LEU A 225 -11.33 4.80 1.39
CA LEU A 225 -12.12 3.75 2.05
C LEU A 225 -13.61 4.12 2.10
N THR A 226 -14.46 3.10 2.24
CA THR A 226 -15.87 3.31 2.57
C THR A 226 -16.02 3.31 4.09
N ILE A 227 -16.22 4.49 4.68
CA ILE A 227 -16.49 4.60 6.12
C ILE A 227 -17.96 4.23 6.38
N PRO A 228 -18.25 3.19 7.20
CA PRO A 228 -19.62 2.75 7.47
C PRO A 228 -20.50 3.90 7.98
N ARG A 229 -21.79 3.91 7.61
CA ARG A 229 -22.74 4.95 8.06
C ARG A 229 -23.01 4.91 9.57
N THR A 230 -22.73 3.78 10.22
CA THR A 230 -22.81 3.61 11.67
C THR A 230 -21.72 4.38 12.42
N VAL A 231 -20.62 4.73 11.75
CA VAL A 231 -19.57 5.57 12.32
C VAL A 231 -20.02 7.02 12.28
N VAL A 232 -20.10 7.61 13.47
CA VAL A 232 -20.46 9.02 13.70
C VAL A 232 -19.26 9.88 14.09
N ARG A 233 -18.13 9.24 14.46
CA ARG A 233 -16.87 9.93 14.72
C ARG A 233 -15.69 9.19 14.09
N LEU A 234 -14.95 9.87 13.23
CA LEU A 234 -13.73 9.38 12.59
C LEU A 234 -12.52 10.14 13.14
N ILE A 235 -11.54 9.38 13.63
CA ILE A 235 -10.28 9.91 14.16
C ILE A 235 -9.18 9.59 13.15
N LEU A 236 -8.64 10.62 12.50
CA LEU A 236 -7.53 10.51 11.57
C LEU A 236 -6.21 10.43 12.36
N LEU A 237 -5.47 9.35 12.17
CA LEU A 237 -4.24 8.99 12.86
C LEU A 237 -3.12 8.86 11.83
N ALA A 238 -2.92 9.92 11.05
CA ALA A 238 -1.88 9.98 10.03
C ALA A 238 -0.49 10.11 10.68
N ASP A 239 0.53 9.69 9.94
CA ASP A 239 1.93 9.86 10.36
C ASP A 239 2.26 11.36 10.45
N ASN A 240 3.08 11.75 11.42
CA ASN A 240 3.40 13.15 11.69
C ASN A 240 4.50 13.69 10.76
N ASP A 241 4.29 13.54 9.46
CA ASP A 241 5.18 14.00 8.40
C ASP A 241 4.42 14.72 7.27
N ALA A 242 5.15 15.29 6.31
CA ALA A 242 4.54 16.05 5.23
C ALA A 242 3.57 15.22 4.35
N GLU A 243 3.75 13.91 4.21
CA GLU A 243 2.83 13.04 3.46
C GLU A 243 1.56 12.76 4.27
N GLY A 244 1.71 12.48 5.57
CA GLY A 244 0.60 12.24 6.50
C GLY A 244 -0.29 13.46 6.70
N HIS A 245 0.29 14.67 6.81
CA HIS A 245 -0.46 15.94 6.83
C HIS A 245 -1.32 16.11 5.56
N ARG A 246 -0.75 15.83 4.38
CA ARG A 246 -1.50 15.85 3.12
C ARG A 246 -2.57 14.75 3.07
N ALA A 247 -2.28 13.57 3.64
CA ALA A 247 -3.22 12.46 3.69
C ALA A 247 -4.44 12.80 4.57
N ALA A 248 -4.22 13.37 5.75
CA ALA A 248 -5.26 13.81 6.66
C ALA A 248 -6.17 14.86 6.01
N ASN A 249 -5.60 15.88 5.35
CA ASN A 249 -6.38 16.90 4.65
C ASN A 249 -7.24 16.32 3.53
N ARG A 250 -6.70 15.38 2.74
CA ARG A 250 -7.48 14.69 1.70
C ARG A 250 -8.60 13.83 2.29
N ALA A 251 -8.33 13.13 3.39
CA ALA A 251 -9.32 12.29 4.06
C ALA A 251 -10.45 13.13 4.68
N LEU A 252 -10.12 14.26 5.31
CA LEU A 252 -11.11 15.20 5.83
C LEU A 252 -12.08 15.66 4.73
N ALA A 253 -11.54 16.10 3.58
CA ALA A 253 -12.36 16.50 2.44
C ALA A 253 -13.19 15.35 1.87
N ALA A 254 -12.59 14.16 1.71
CA ALA A 254 -13.25 13.01 1.08
C ALA A 254 -14.35 12.38 1.93
N TYR A 255 -14.21 12.39 3.26
CA TYR A 255 -15.15 11.75 4.18
C TYR A 255 -16.19 12.70 4.77
N SER A 256 -16.05 14.01 4.54
CA SER A 256 -17.00 15.01 5.01
C SER A 256 -18.43 14.66 4.58
N ARG A 257 -19.29 14.47 5.57
CA ARG A 257 -20.72 14.20 5.39
C ARG A 257 -21.49 14.57 6.66
N SER A 258 -22.78 14.86 6.51
CA SER A 258 -23.66 15.08 7.66
C SER A 258 -23.66 13.87 8.61
N GLY A 259 -23.62 14.13 9.91
CA GLY A 259 -23.61 13.09 10.96
C GLY A 259 -22.26 12.42 11.22
N LEU A 260 -21.17 12.85 10.57
CA LEU A 260 -19.82 12.36 10.84
C LEU A 260 -18.92 13.49 11.35
N ALA A 261 -18.56 13.46 12.63
CA ALA A 261 -17.50 14.29 13.17
C ALA A 261 -16.13 13.72 12.77
N ILE A 262 -15.26 14.56 12.22
CA ILE A 262 -13.90 14.16 11.83
C ILE A 262 -12.91 15.00 12.62
N GLU A 263 -11.99 14.35 13.32
CA GLU A 263 -10.86 15.00 13.98
C GLU A 263 -9.55 14.34 13.58
N THR A 264 -8.44 15.06 13.70
CA THR A 264 -7.10 14.51 13.54
C THR A 264 -6.42 14.46 14.89
N ARG A 265 -5.84 13.31 15.26
CA ARG A 265 -5.03 13.16 16.47
C ARG A 265 -3.60 12.81 16.09
N TRP A 266 -2.72 13.78 16.29
CA TRP A 266 -1.30 13.58 16.10
C TRP A 266 -0.71 12.76 17.24
N PRO A 267 0.30 11.90 16.97
CA PRO A 267 1.03 11.23 18.03
C PRO A 267 1.74 12.27 18.94
N PRO A 268 2.00 11.92 20.22
CA PRO A 268 2.75 12.76 21.15
C PRO A 268 4.10 13.21 20.61
N ARG A 269 4.62 14.32 21.14
CA ARG A 269 5.90 14.91 20.72
C ARG A 269 7.02 13.87 20.79
N GLY A 270 7.77 13.73 19.70
CA GLY A 270 8.89 12.80 19.57
C GLY A 270 8.55 11.48 18.85
N ALA A 271 7.27 11.18 18.66
CA ALA A 271 6.81 10.04 17.85
C ALA A 271 6.38 10.48 16.44
N ASN A 272 6.71 9.68 15.43
CA ASN A 272 6.21 9.89 14.07
C ASN A 272 4.85 9.24 13.88
N ASP A 273 4.63 8.07 14.47
CA ASP A 273 3.36 7.36 14.44
C ASP A 273 2.98 6.82 15.84
N TRP A 274 1.73 6.35 15.99
CA TRP A 274 1.26 5.77 17.25
C TRP A 274 1.94 4.46 17.63
N ALA A 275 2.56 3.76 16.68
CA ALA A 275 3.29 2.54 16.95
C ALA A 275 4.70 2.79 17.50
N ASP A 276 5.24 4.00 17.37
CA ASP A 276 6.47 4.41 18.05
C ASP A 276 6.31 4.43 19.58
N LEU A 277 5.09 4.69 20.08
CA LEU A 277 4.80 4.75 21.52
C LEU A 277 4.89 3.38 22.22
N LEU A 278 4.82 2.28 21.45
CA LEU A 278 4.94 0.92 21.97
C LEU A 278 6.35 0.33 21.82
N LYS A 279 7.23 0.98 21.07
CA LYS A 279 8.62 0.56 20.97
C LYS A 279 9.31 0.87 22.29
N ARG A 280 9.82 -0.17 22.95
CA ARG A 280 10.67 -0.06 24.14
C ARG A 280 12.13 0.12 23.73
#